data_AF-A0A6C1B273-F1
#
_entry.id   AF-A0A6C1B273-F1
#
_cell.length_a   1.000
_cell.length_b   1.000
_cell.length_c   1.000
_cell.angle_alpha   90.00
_cell.angle_beta   90.00
_cell.angle_gamma   90.00
#
_symmetry.space_group_name_H-M   'P 1'
#
loop_
_entity.id
_entity.type
_entity.pdbx_description
1 polymer ?
#
loop_
_entity_poly.entity_id
_entity_poly.type
_entity_poly.pdbx_seq_one_letter_code
_entity_poly.pdbx_strand_id
1 'polypeptide(L)'
;MTIHRGRVRWHCRRALLELDLVLARFLETQFDQLDESQLEILQELLNLEDHELWPMVNGSKECPETRWEPIIGMLRHSKASGGSGIKQ
;
A
#
# COMPACT_ATOMS: atom_id res chain seq x y z
N MET A 1 -13.62 8.59 -13.07
CA MET A 1 -12.56 8.26 -14.05
C MET A 1 -12.34 6.75 -13.97
N THR A 2 -12.25 6.03 -15.08
CA THR A 2 -12.20 4.55 -15.04
C THR A 2 -10.87 4.09 -14.43
N ILE A 3 -10.88 3.64 -13.17
CA ILE A 3 -9.67 3.15 -12.52
C ILE A 3 -9.31 1.77 -13.08
N HIS A 4 -8.16 1.69 -13.77
CA HIS A 4 -7.70 0.45 -14.37
C HIS A 4 -6.98 -0.43 -13.34
N ARG A 5 -7.68 -1.43 -12.81
CA ARG A 5 -7.15 -2.43 -11.86
C ARG A 5 -5.82 -3.07 -12.33
N GLY A 6 -5.68 -3.32 -13.63
CA GLY A 6 -4.43 -3.85 -14.21
C GLY A 6 -3.23 -2.90 -14.09
N ARG A 7 -3.46 -1.58 -14.16
CA ARG A 7 -2.41 -0.57 -13.99
C ARG A 7 -1.94 -0.50 -12.54
N VAL A 8 -2.87 -0.54 -11.59
CA VAL A 8 -2.57 -0.56 -10.15
C VAL A 8 -1.68 -1.75 -9.79
N ARG A 9 -2.03 -2.95 -10.30
CA ARG A 9 -1.22 -4.16 -10.10
C ARG A 9 0.20 -4.03 -10.64
N TRP A 10 0.37 -3.30 -11.75
CA TRP A 10 1.69 -3.06 -12.34
C TRP A 10 2.52 -2.06 -11.52
N HIS A 11 1.90 -1.00 -10.99
CA HIS A 11 2.55 -0.01 -10.12
C HIS A 11 3.02 -0.58 -8.77
N CYS A 12 2.46 -1.70 -8.33
CA CYS A 12 2.91 -2.36 -7.11
C CYS A 12 4.28 -3.06 -7.25
N ARG A 13 4.79 -3.24 -8.47
CA ARG A 13 6.11 -3.84 -8.71
C ARG A 13 7.19 -2.79 -8.46
N ARG A 14 7.79 -2.82 -7.27
CA ARG A 14 8.75 -1.82 -6.81
C ARG A 14 10.12 -2.45 -6.51
N ALA A 15 11.17 -1.64 -6.54
CA ALA A 15 12.54 -2.12 -6.30
C ALA A 15 12.76 -2.55 -4.82
N LEU A 16 11.98 -1.99 -3.90
CA LEU A 16 12.06 -2.29 -2.48
C LEU A 16 11.27 -3.56 -2.15
N LEU A 17 11.98 -4.64 -1.81
CA LEU A 17 11.40 -5.96 -1.54
C LEU A 17 10.34 -5.94 -0.42
N GLU A 18 10.59 -5.20 0.66
CA GLU A 18 9.66 -5.14 1.78
C GLU A 18 8.32 -4.50 1.38
N LEU A 19 8.38 -3.47 0.55
CA LEU A 19 7.19 -2.79 0.03
C LEU A 19 6.48 -3.67 -1.02
N ASP A 20 7.24 -4.33 -1.90
CA ASP A 20 6.71 -5.28 -2.89
C ASP A 20 5.93 -6.42 -2.20
N LEU A 21 6.48 -7.02 -1.14
CA LEU A 21 5.80 -8.10 -0.38
C LEU A 21 4.51 -7.62 0.29
N VAL A 22 4.51 -6.43 0.89
CA VAL A 22 3.32 -5.85 1.54
C VAL A 22 2.25 -5.55 0.48
N LEU A 23 2.65 -4.94 -0.64
CA LEU A 23 1.74 -4.61 -1.74
C LEU A 23 1.19 -5.87 -2.42
N ALA A 24 2.02 -6.89 -2.64
CA ALA A 24 1.58 -8.16 -3.21
C ALA A 24 0.50 -8.83 -2.34
N ARG A 25 0.74 -8.93 -1.02
CA ARG A 25 -0.26 -9.49 -0.08
C ARG A 25 -1.53 -8.66 -0.04
N PHE A 26 -1.39 -7.34 0.06
CA PHE A 26 -2.52 -6.42 0.03
C PHE A 26 -3.33 -6.57 -1.26
N LEU A 27 -2.66 -6.76 -2.40
CA LEU A 27 -3.31 -6.98 -3.69
C LEU A 27 -4.09 -8.30 -3.75
N GLU A 28 -3.73 -9.31 -2.97
CA GLU A 28 -4.42 -10.60 -2.95
C GLU A 28 -5.60 -10.61 -1.98
N THR A 29 -5.51 -9.89 -0.86
CA THR A 29 -6.54 -9.92 0.20
C THR A 29 -7.50 -8.74 0.13
N GLN A 30 -6.99 -7.52 -0.06
CA GLN A 30 -7.78 -6.30 0.04
C GLN A 30 -8.27 -5.80 -1.32
N PHE A 31 -7.52 -6.04 -2.41
CA PHE A 31 -7.82 -5.46 -3.72
C PHE A 31 -9.20 -5.80 -4.29
N ASP A 32 -9.69 -7.01 -4.01
CA ASP A 32 -11.04 -7.42 -4.42
C ASP A 32 -12.12 -6.66 -3.63
N GLN A 33 -11.81 -6.31 -2.38
CA GLN A 33 -12.69 -5.58 -1.45
C GLN A 33 -12.61 -4.06 -1.58
N LEU A 34 -11.70 -3.51 -2.41
CA LEU A 34 -11.57 -2.06 -2.59
C LEU A 34 -12.67 -1.49 -3.47
N ASP A 35 -13.35 -0.47 -2.95
CA ASP A 35 -14.22 0.44 -3.68
C ASP A 35 -13.44 1.37 -4.62
N GLU A 36 -14.14 2.00 -5.56
CA GLU A 36 -13.57 2.94 -6.53
C GLU A 36 -12.83 4.10 -5.86
N SER A 37 -13.39 4.67 -4.79
CA SER A 37 -12.75 5.75 -4.02
C SER A 37 -11.44 5.31 -3.36
N GLN A 38 -11.41 4.07 -2.85
CA GLN A 38 -10.20 3.51 -2.23
C GLN A 38 -9.13 3.19 -3.27
N LEU A 39 -9.54 2.69 -4.44
CA LEU A 39 -8.65 2.46 -5.57
C LEU A 39 -8.04 3.78 -6.10
N GLU A 40 -8.80 4.88 -6.10
CA GLU A 40 -8.28 6.20 -6.46
C GLU A 40 -7.20 6.67 -5.48
N ILE A 41 -7.48 6.58 -4.18
CA ILE A 41 -6.49 6.90 -3.13
C ILE A 41 -5.24 6.03 -3.25
N LEU A 42 -5.41 4.73 -3.45
CA LEU A 42 -4.29 3.80 -3.64
C LEU A 42 -3.48 4.17 -4.88
N GLN A 43 -4.14 4.56 -5.97
CA GLN A 43 -3.45 5.00 -7.18
C GLN A 43 -2.65 6.28 -6.96
N GLU A 44 -3.18 7.24 -6.20
CA GLU A 44 -2.42 8.43 -5.79
C GLU A 44 -1.19 8.06 -4.96
N LEU A 45 -1.35 7.18 -3.95
CA LEU A 45 -0.25 6.70 -3.12
C LEU A 45 0.80 5.96 -3.94
N LEU A 46 0.37 5.14 -4.90
CA LEU A 46 1.26 4.40 -5.81
C LEU A 46 1.92 5.30 -6.86
N ASN A 47 1.49 6.55 -7.00
CA ASN A 47 2.17 7.55 -7.81
C ASN A 47 3.34 8.20 -7.06
N LEU A 48 3.43 8.01 -5.73
CA LEU A 48 4.56 8.47 -4.91
C LEU A 48 5.78 7.55 -5.06
N GLU A 49 6.96 8.10 -4.76
CA GLU A 49 8.20 7.34 -4.75
C GLU A 49 8.28 6.36 -3.57
N ASP A 50 9.08 5.29 -3.73
CA ASP A 50 9.22 4.22 -2.73
C ASP A 50 9.63 4.76 -1.36
N HIS A 51 10.53 5.75 -1.36
CA HIS A 51 11.07 6.36 -0.15
C HIS A 51 10.07 7.25 0.60
N GLU A 52 9.01 7.71 -0.08
CA GLU A 52 7.92 8.46 0.54
C GLU A 52 6.80 7.51 1.01
N LEU A 53 6.46 6.52 0.19
CA LEU A 53 5.40 5.55 0.50
C LEU A 53 5.79 4.62 1.65
N TRP A 54 7.02 4.10 1.65
CA TRP A 54 7.50 3.16 2.67
C TRP A 54 7.42 3.68 4.11
N PRO A 55 7.90 4.89 4.46
CA PRO A 55 7.81 5.37 5.84
C PRO A 55 6.38 5.57 6.32
N MET A 56 5.43 5.91 5.43
CA MET A 56 4.01 5.96 5.79
C MET A 56 3.45 4.56 6.09
N VAL A 57 3.77 3.58 5.24
CA VAL A 57 3.36 2.17 5.43
C VAL A 57 4.04 1.54 6.65
N ASN A 58 5.30 1.85 6.92
CA ASN A 58 6.05 1.24 8.02
C ASN A 58 5.70 1.85 9.39
N GLY A 59 5.12 3.06 9.43
CA GLY A 59 4.81 3.78 10.67
C GLY A 59 5.79 4.90 11.04
N SER A 60 6.88 5.07 10.29
CA SER A 60 7.91 6.10 10.55
C SER A 60 7.46 7.52 10.19
N LYS A 61 6.49 7.67 9.28
CA LYS A 61 5.93 8.97 8.86
C LYS A 61 4.42 8.98 9.06
N GLU A 62 3.93 10.12 9.52
CA GLU A 62 2.50 10.36 9.67
C GLU A 62 1.85 10.58 8.30
N CYS A 63 0.59 10.15 8.16
CA CYS A 63 -0.18 10.38 6.96
C CYS A 63 -0.55 11.87 6.89
N PRO A 64 -0.12 12.62 5.87
CA PRO A 64 -0.45 14.04 5.77
C PRO A 64 -1.93 14.26 5.42
N GLU A 65 -2.58 13.26 4.84
CA GLU A 65 -3.95 13.34 4.33
C GLU A 65 -4.85 12.30 5.00
N THR A 66 -5.97 12.77 5.56
CA THR A 66 -6.99 11.90 6.17
C THR A 66 -7.58 10.90 5.17
N ARG A 67 -7.64 11.27 3.88
CA ARG A 67 -8.08 10.35 2.83
C ARG A 67 -7.14 9.15 2.65
N TRP A 68 -5.85 9.28 2.99
CA TRP A 68 -4.87 8.20 2.87
C TRP A 68 -4.85 7.26 4.08
N GLU A 69 -5.29 7.73 5.24
CA GLU A 69 -5.36 6.94 6.49
C GLU A 69 -5.99 5.54 6.33
N PRO A 70 -7.16 5.36 5.68
CA PRO A 70 -7.75 4.03 5.54
C PRO A 70 -6.87 3.08 4.72
N ILE A 71 -6.29 3.52 3.61
CA ILE A 71 -5.44 2.68 2.75
C ILE A 71 -4.12 2.35 3.45
N ILE A 72 -3.50 3.35 4.08
CA ILE A 72 -2.27 3.12 4.86
C ILE A 72 -2.54 2.16 6.02
N GLY A 73 -3.69 2.26 6.68
CA GLY A 73 -4.13 1.31 7.70
C GLY A 73 -4.24 -0.12 7.18
N MET A 74 -4.82 -0.32 5.99
CA MET A 74 -4.91 -1.64 5.37
C MET A 74 -3.54 -2.20 4.94
N LEU A 75 -2.65 -1.34 4.42
CA LEU A 75 -1.28 -1.73 4.07
C LEU A 75 -0.49 -2.15 5.32
N ARG A 76 -0.63 -1.40 6.42
CA ARG A 76 -0.06 -1.73 7.73
C ARG A 76 -0.60 -3.06 8.27
N HIS A 77 -1.89 -3.33 8.13
CA HIS A 77 -2.49 -4.59 8.53
C HIS A 77 -1.88 -5.78 7.75
N SER A 78 -1.69 -5.61 6.43
CA SER A 78 -1.10 -6.64 5.56
C SER A 78 0.37 -6.96 5.89
N LYS A 79 1.10 -6.02 6.50
CA LYS A 79 2.47 -6.25 7.01
C LYS A 79 2.50 -7.17 8.22
N ALA A 80 1.55 -7.02 9.15
CA ALA A 80 1.55 -7.73 10.43
C ALA A 80 1.37 -9.25 10.31
N SER A 81 0.70 -9.72 9.25
CA SER A 81 0.29 -11.11 9.11
C SER A 81 1.37 -12.08 8.60
N GLY A 82 2.60 -11.63 8.33
CA GLY A 82 3.62 -12.54 7.80
C GLY A 82 5.06 -12.11 7.99
N GLY A 83 5.45 -11.79 9.22
CA GLY A 83 6.83 -11.44 9.57
C GLY A 83 7.06 -11.43 11.07
N SER A 84 6.94 -12.59 11.73
CA SER A 84 7.58 -12.79 13.03
C SER A 84 9.10 -12.82 12.80
N GLY A 85 9.80 -11.80 13.33
CA GLY A 85 11.24 -11.83 13.53
C GLY A 85 12.08 -10.98 12.57
N ILE A 86 12.29 -9.71 12.94
CA ILE A 86 13.65 -9.21 13.23
C ILE A 86 13.51 -8.12 14.31
N LYS A 87 14.06 -8.43 15.48
CA LYS A 87 14.34 -7.45 16.53
C LYS A 87 15.48 -6.55 16.00
N GLN A 88 15.37 -5.24 16.19
CA GLN A 88 16.54 -4.39 16.43
C GLN A 88 16.53 -4.02 17.91
#